data_AF-A0A3S1CY36-F1
#
_entry.id   AF-A0A3S1CY36-F1
#
_cell.length_a   1.000
_cell.length_b   1.000
_cell.length_c   1.000
_cell.angle_alpha   90.00
_cell.angle_beta   90.00
_cell.angle_gamma   90.00
#
_symmetry.space_group_name_H-M   'P 1'
#
loop_
_entity.id
_entity.type
_entity.pdbx_description
1 polymer ?
#
loop_
_entity_poly.entity_id
_entity_poly.type
_entity_poly.pdbx_seq_one_letter_code
_entity_poly.pdbx_strand_id
1 'polypeptide(L)'
;MTAFVAKSSFLILQDIGMSELLLIAVVVLLLFGGKKIPELMRGLGKGIREFNDAKNNVRQEIEEGMREKPVQPSTTDTSAATDVKHNA
;
A
#
# COMPACT_ATOMS: atom_id res chain seq x y z
N MET A 1 -3.25 -34.41 41.76
CA MET A 1 -4.43 -33.68 41.23
C MET A 1 -4.14 -32.20 40.97
N THR A 2 -3.58 -31.47 41.94
CA THR A 2 -3.17 -30.05 41.79
C THR A 2 -2.07 -29.80 40.76
N ALA A 3 -1.08 -30.69 40.65
CA ALA A 3 -0.01 -30.57 39.64
C ALA A 3 -0.51 -30.70 38.18
N PHE A 4 -1.58 -31.47 37.94
CA PHE A 4 -2.18 -31.64 36.62
C PHE A 4 -2.96 -30.38 36.20
N VAL A 5 -3.74 -29.83 37.14
CA VAL A 5 -4.49 -28.57 36.92
C VAL A 5 -3.54 -27.40 36.70
N ALA A 6 -2.50 -27.25 37.51
CA ALA A 6 -1.51 -26.19 37.35
C ALA A 6 -0.73 -26.33 36.02
N LYS A 7 -0.42 -27.54 35.57
CA LYS A 7 0.25 -27.79 34.29
C LYS A 7 -0.64 -27.44 33.10
N SER A 8 -1.94 -27.76 33.14
CA SER A 8 -2.91 -27.40 32.09
C SER A 8 -3.16 -25.90 32.02
N SER A 9 -3.31 -25.22 33.16
CA SER A 9 -3.41 -23.75 33.19
C SER A 9 -2.12 -23.09 32.72
N PHE A 10 -0.96 -23.62 33.09
CA PHE A 10 0.34 -23.11 32.66
C PHE A 10 0.57 -23.29 31.15
N LEU A 11 0.09 -24.37 30.53
CA LEU A 11 0.10 -24.54 29.07
C LEU A 11 -0.82 -23.52 28.37
N ILE A 12 -2.00 -23.24 28.93
CA ILE A 12 -2.90 -22.19 28.40
C ILE A 12 -2.21 -20.81 28.46
N LEU A 13 -1.43 -20.52 29.51
CA LEU A 13 -0.65 -19.27 29.65
C LEU A 13 0.66 -19.23 28.83
N GLN A 14 1.17 -20.35 28.34
CA GLN A 14 2.39 -20.38 27.51
C GLN A 14 2.07 -20.42 26.01
N ASP A 15 0.90 -20.97 25.63
CA ASP A 15 0.38 -21.04 24.26
C ASP A 15 -0.67 -19.93 23.94
N ILE A 16 -0.58 -18.80 24.66
CA ILE A 16 -1.44 -17.57 24.57
C ILE A 16 -1.57 -17.01 23.15
N GLY A 17 -0.66 -17.37 22.22
CA GLY A 17 -0.74 -16.88 20.85
C GLY A 17 -1.88 -17.50 20.05
N MET A 18 -1.96 -18.84 20.03
CA MET A 18 -2.84 -19.54 19.09
C MET A 18 -4.14 -20.01 19.73
N SER A 19 -4.10 -20.35 21.02
CA SER A 19 -5.26 -20.86 21.77
C SER A 19 -6.33 -19.77 21.98
N GLU A 20 -5.92 -18.57 22.40
CA GLU A 20 -6.83 -17.43 22.57
C GLU A 20 -7.33 -16.88 21.25
N LEU A 21 -6.48 -16.82 20.23
CA LEU A 21 -6.91 -16.40 18.90
C LEU A 21 -7.96 -17.36 18.33
N LEU A 22 -7.81 -18.67 18.55
CA LEU A 22 -8.80 -19.67 18.17
C LEU A 22 -10.10 -19.54 18.97
N LEU A 23 -10.01 -19.29 20.28
CA LEU A 23 -11.19 -19.04 21.13
C LEU A 23 -11.97 -17.80 20.66
N ILE A 24 -11.28 -16.68 20.41
CA ILE A 24 -11.88 -15.44 19.90
C ILE A 24 -12.47 -15.68 18.51
N ALA A 25 -11.75 -16.37 17.64
CA ALA A 25 -12.24 -16.73 16.31
C ALA A 25 -13.54 -17.53 16.39
N VAL A 26 -13.64 -18.50 17.30
CA VAL A 26 -14.87 -19.29 17.54
C VAL A 26 -16.02 -18.42 18.02
N VAL A 27 -15.79 -17.53 19.00
CA VAL A 27 -16.83 -16.60 19.49
C VAL A 27 -17.32 -15.69 18.36
N VAL A 28 -16.40 -15.11 17.59
CA VAL A 28 -16.72 -14.29 16.42
C VAL A 28 -17.47 -15.09 15.36
N LEU A 29 -17.09 -16.36 15.13
CA LEU A 29 -17.77 -17.26 14.20
C LEU A 29 -19.20 -17.59 14.65
N LEU A 30 -19.45 -17.69 15.96
CA LEU A 30 -20.78 -17.91 16.50
C LEU A 30 -21.66 -16.67 16.40
N LEU A 31 -21.10 -15.48 16.64
CA LEU A 31 -21.84 -14.21 16.56
C LEU A 31 -22.15 -13.80 15.11
N PHE A 32 -21.16 -13.88 14.23
CA PHE A 32 -21.27 -13.41 12.85
C PHE A 32 -21.54 -14.54 11.84
N GLY A 33 -21.28 -15.79 12.20
CA GLY A 33 -21.37 -16.94 11.29
C GLY A 33 -20.11 -17.13 10.44
N GLY A 34 -19.79 -18.39 10.13
CA GLY A 34 -18.58 -18.75 9.37
C GLY A 34 -18.52 -18.21 7.93
N LYS A 35 -19.63 -17.72 7.39
CA LYS A 35 -19.71 -17.15 6.04
C LYS A 35 -19.42 -15.64 5.99
N LYS A 36 -19.65 -14.90 7.09
CA LYS A 36 -19.57 -13.43 7.08
C LYS A 36 -18.14 -12.91 7.12
N ILE A 37 -17.25 -13.53 7.89
CA ILE A 37 -15.83 -13.15 7.94
C ILE A 37 -15.16 -13.22 6.55
N PRO A 38 -15.22 -14.35 5.80
CA PRO A 38 -14.59 -14.42 4.48
C PRO A 38 -15.30 -13.55 3.44
N GLU A 39 -16.62 -13.35 3.55
CA GLU A 39 -17.39 -12.45 2.68
C GLU A 39 -16.94 -10.99 2.86
N LEU A 40 -16.79 -10.53 4.11
CA LEU A 40 -16.27 -9.21 4.44
C LEU A 40 -14.81 -9.04 4.00
N MET A 41 -13.95 -10.02 4.24
CA MET A 41 -12.55 -9.97 3.80
C MET A 41 -12.43 -9.88 2.27
N ARG A 42 -13.26 -10.61 1.52
CA ARG A 42 -13.28 -10.53 0.05
C ARG A 42 -13.76 -9.15 -0.42
N GLY A 43 -14.76 -8.57 0.22
CA GLY A 43 -15.22 -7.20 -0.08
C GLY A 43 -14.16 -6.15 0.22
N LEU A 44 -13.57 -6.21 1.42
CA LEU A 44 -12.52 -5.29 1.86
C LEU A 44 -11.27 -5.40 0.97
N GLY A 45 -10.86 -6.62 0.63
CA GLY A 45 -9.70 -6.89 -0.22
C GLY A 45 -9.87 -6.33 -1.64
N LYS A 46 -11.08 -6.42 -2.21
CA LYS A 46 -11.39 -5.78 -3.50
C LYS A 46 -11.32 -4.27 -3.40
N GLY A 47 -11.95 -3.68 -2.38
CA GLY A 47 -11.93 -2.23 -2.16
C GLY A 47 -10.51 -1.67 -1.95
N ILE A 48 -9.67 -2.37 -1.17
CA ILE A 48 -8.27 -1.98 -0.97
C ILE A 48 -7.46 -2.07 -2.28
N ARG A 49 -7.74 -3.07 -3.12
CA ARG A 49 -7.09 -3.23 -4.42
C ARG A 49 -7.45 -2.09 -5.37
N GLU A 50 -8.75 -1.84 -5.57
CA GLU A 50 -9.24 -0.74 -6.41
C GLU A 50 -8.76 0.63 -5.91
N PHE A 51 -8.70 0.83 -4.59
CA PHE A 51 -8.15 2.05 -4.00
C PHE A 51 -6.66 2.22 -4.31
N ASN A 52 -5.87 1.15 -4.22
CA ASN A 52 -4.45 1.21 -4.57
C ASN A 52 -4.24 1.44 -6.07
N ASP A 53 -5.03 0.79 -6.93
CA ASP A 53 -4.95 0.94 -8.38
C ASP A 53 -5.28 2.39 -8.79
N ALA A 54 -6.36 2.97 -8.25
CA ALA A 54 -6.72 4.37 -8.48
C ALA A 54 -5.62 5.33 -7.99
N LYS A 55 -5.09 5.10 -6.78
CA LYS A 55 -3.98 5.91 -6.24
C LYS A 55 -2.73 5.85 -7.11
N ASN A 56 -2.42 4.69 -7.69
CA ASN A 56 -1.25 4.52 -8.55
C ASN A 56 -1.42 5.21 -9.90
N ASN A 57 -2.60 5.11 -10.52
CA ASN A 57 -2.91 5.84 -11.75
C ASN A 57 -2.83 7.36 -11.54
N VAL A 58 -3.42 7.87 -10.46
CA VAL A 58 -3.34 9.30 -10.12
C VAL A 58 -1.90 9.74 -9.89
N ARG A 59 -1.07 8.93 -9.24
CA ARG A 59 0.37 9.23 -9.09
C ARG A 59 1.08 9.29 -10.44
N GLN A 60 0.82 8.34 -11.34
CA GLN A 60 1.41 8.33 -12.68
C GLN A 60 0.98 9.54 -13.51
N GLU A 61 -0.31 9.90 -13.50
CA GLU A 61 -0.81 11.10 -14.18
C GLU A 61 -0.18 12.39 -13.63
N ILE A 62 0.03 12.48 -12.32
CA ILE A 62 0.69 13.63 -11.69
C ILE A 62 2.18 13.70 -12.06
N GLU A 63 2.87 12.55 -12.10
CA GLU A 63 4.30 12.47 -12.48
C GLU A 63 4.52 12.73 -13.98
N GLU A 64 3.63 12.24 -14.84
CA GLU A 64 3.64 12.47 -16.28
C GLU A 64 3.23 13.91 -16.64
N GLY A 65 2.20 14.45 -15.99
CA GLY A 65 1.79 15.85 -16.14
C GLY A 65 2.82 16.86 -15.64
N MET A 66 3.69 16.47 -14.69
CA MET A 66 4.85 17.29 -14.29
C MET A 66 6.05 17.17 -15.25
N ARG A 67 6.09 16.14 -16.12
CA ARG A 67 7.14 15.98 -17.14
C ARG A 67 6.84 16.71 -18.45
N GLU A 68 5.60 17.15 -18.68
CA GLU A 68 5.23 17.95 -19.85
C GLU A 68 5.14 19.44 -19.50
N LYS A 69 6.29 20.07 -19.27
CA LYS A 69 6.46 21.50 -19.53
C LYS A 69 7.64 21.66 -20.49
N PRO A 70 7.39 21.80 -21.81
CA PRO A 70 8.46 22.06 -22.75
C PRO A 70 8.97 23.49 -22.48
N VAL A 71 10.16 23.61 -21.88
CA VAL A 71 10.97 24.80 -22.07
C VAL A 71 11.68 24.61 -23.42
N GLN A 72 10.96 24.91 -24.49
CA GLN A 72 11.56 25.25 -25.78
C GLN A 72 11.10 26.66 -26.16
N PRO A 73 11.93 27.70 -25.96
CA PRO A 73 11.85 28.89 -26.78
C PRO A 73 12.67 28.64 -28.05
N SER A 74 11.99 28.43 -29.16
CA SER A 74 12.59 28.57 -30.49
C SER A 74 12.71 30.06 -30.86
N THR A 75 13.81 30.38 -31.54
CA THR A 75 14.12 31.60 -32.32
C THR A 75 14.29 32.92 -31.56
N THR A 76 15.55 33.28 -31.30
CA THR A 76 16.06 34.61 -31.67
C THR A 76 17.42 34.42 -32.30
N ASP A 77 17.47 34.71 -33.60
CA ASP A 77 18.68 34.92 -34.37
C ASP A 77 19.62 35.88 -33.63
N THR A 78 20.83 35.41 -33.32
CA THR A 78 22.12 36.12 -33.41
C THR A 78 23.14 35.30 -32.63
N SER A 79 24.10 34.74 -33.37
CA SER A 79 25.50 34.48 -32.95
C SER A 79 26.00 33.11 -33.44
N ALA A 80 26.08 32.99 -34.77
CA ALA A 80 27.07 32.13 -35.42
C ALA A 80 27.39 32.70 -36.82
N ALA A 81 28.14 33.80 -36.84
CA ALA A 81 28.90 34.25 -38.01
C ALA A 81 30.22 34.88 -37.55
N THR A 82 31.20 34.02 -37.35
CA THR A 82 32.54 34.09 -37.96
C THR A 82 32.90 35.38 -38.70
N ASP A 83 34.08 35.93 -38.34
CA ASP A 83 35.02 36.67 -39.20
C ASP A 83 34.73 38.13 -39.57
N VAL A 84 35.40 39.07 -38.89
CA VAL A 84 35.89 40.33 -39.50
C VAL A 84 37.29 40.63 -38.94
N LYS A 85 38.31 40.20 -39.68
CA LYS A 85 39.59 40.94 -39.73
C LYS A 85 39.32 42.31 -40.36
N HIS A 86 39.56 43.43 -39.65
CA HIS A 86 40.28 44.64 -40.11
C HIS A 86 40.03 45.86 -39.18
N ASN A 87 41.11 46.63 -38.98
CA ASN A 87 41.16 48.07 -38.69
C ASN A 87 41.32 48.54 -37.24
N ALA A 88 42.56 48.52 -36.75
CA ALA A 88 43.24 49.66 -36.11
C ALA A 88 44.76 49.44 -36.17
#